data_AF-A0A939IMB4-F1
#
_entry.id   AF-A0A939IMB4-F1
#
_cell.length_a   1.000
_cell.length_b   1.000
_cell.length_c   1.000
_cell.angle_alpha   90.00
_cell.angle_beta   90.00
_cell.angle_gamma   90.00
#
_symmetry.space_group_name_H-M   'P 1'
#
loop_
_entity.id
_entity.type
_entity.pdbx_description
1 polymer ?
#
loop_
_entity_poly.entity_id
_entity_poly.type
_entity_poly.pdbx_seq_one_letter_code
_entity_poly.pdbx_strand_id
1 'polypeptide(L)' 'MSDFNYFYGIDLTKLTFSIQGEDRHGKPLIHKSVTRTKLLKEMAKLPVRRV' A
#
# COMPACT_ATOMS: atom_id res chain seq x y z
N MET A 1 0.03 -20.91 -20.41
CA MET A 1 -0.88 -20.17 -19.51
C MET A 1 -0.04 -19.16 -18.76
N SER A 2 -0.44 -17.90 -18.77
CA SER A 2 0.34 -16.82 -18.16
C SER A 2 0.08 -16.80 -16.66
N ASP A 3 1.09 -17.15 -15.87
CA ASP A 3 1.01 -17.21 -14.42
C ASP A 3 1.06 -15.80 -13.80
N PHE A 4 -0.10 -15.14 -13.72
CA PHE A 4 -0.28 -13.82 -13.08
C PHE A 4 -0.36 -13.91 -11.55
N ASN A 5 0.52 -14.67 -10.91
CA ASN A 5 0.59 -14.70 -9.46
C ASN A 5 1.41 -13.50 -8.97
N TYR A 6 0.70 -12.53 -8.41
CA TYR A 6 1.25 -11.34 -7.77
C TYR A 6 0.91 -11.37 -6.29
N PHE A 7 1.91 -11.13 -5.44
CA PHE A 7 1.72 -11.01 -4.00
C PHE A 7 1.80 -9.54 -3.63
N TYR A 8 0.79 -9.05 -2.91
CA TYR A 8 0.77 -7.68 -2.39
C TYR A 8 0.62 -7.71 -0.88
N GLY A 9 1.43 -6.89 -0.20
CA GLY A 9 1.42 -6.74 1.26
C GLY A 9 1.24 -5.28 1.64
N ILE A 10 0.54 -5.06 2.75
CA ILE A 10 0.47 -3.76 3.42
C ILE A 10 1.21 -3.91 4.74
N ASP A 11 2.24 -3.10 4.92
CA ASP A 11 2.95 -3.01 6.19
C ASP A 11 2.52 -1.75 6.93
N LEU A 12 2.13 -1.97 8.19
CA LEU A 12 1.61 -0.98 9.11
C LEU A 12 2.61 -0.81 10.25
N THR A 13 3.55 0.11 10.08
CA THR A 13 4.47 0.50 11.14
C THR A 13 3.90 1.66 11.94
N LYS A 14 4.49 1.94 13.12
CA LYS A 14 4.01 3.00 14.04
C LYS A 14 3.80 4.36 13.38
N LEU A 15 4.63 4.74 12.41
CA LEU A 15 4.62 6.07 11.80
C LEU A 15 4.55 6.05 10.26
N THR A 16 4.59 4.87 9.64
CA THR A 16 4.67 4.72 8.19
C THR A 16 3.76 3.59 7.73
N PHE A 17 3.06 3.83 6.64
CA PHE A 17 2.26 2.84 5.93
C PHE A 17 2.99 2.53 4.63
N SER A 18 3.18 1.26 4.30
CA SER A 18 3.76 0.88 3.02
C SER A 18 2.92 -0.17 2.30
N ILE A 19 2.92 -0.08 0.97
CA ILE A 19 2.38 -1.08 0.08
C ILE A 19 3.54 -1.64 -0.71
N GLN A 20 3.66 -2.96 -0.67
CA GLN A 20 4.68 -3.71 -1.36
C GLN A 20 3.99 -4.74 -2.24
N GLY A 21 4.57 -5.01 -3.40
CA GLY A 21 4.07 -6.06 -4.25
C GLY A 21 5.17 -6.61 -5.13
N GLU A 22 5.11 -7.91 -5.35
CA GLU A 22 6.10 -8.67 -6.09
C GLU A 22 5.44 -9.67 -7.02
N ASP A 23 6.15 -10.02 -8.10
CA ASP A 23 5.77 -11.15 -8.92
C ASP A 23 6.12 -12.48 -8.23
N ARG A 24 5.69 -13.59 -8.83
CA ARG A 24 5.98 -14.95 -8.36
C ARG A 24 7.47 -15.30 -8.20
N HIS A 25 8.38 -14.50 -8.74
CA HIS A 25 9.82 -14.69 -8.62
C HIS A 25 10.43 -13.78 -7.55
N GLY A 26 9.61 -13.05 -6.77
CA GLY A 26 10.05 -12.09 -5.78
C GLY A 26 10.55 -10.78 -6.39
N LYS A 27 10.28 -10.52 -7.68
CA LYS A 27 10.69 -9.26 -8.30
C LYS A 27 9.73 -8.15 -7.82
N PRO A 28 10.24 -7.06 -7.22
CA PRO A 28 9.38 -5.98 -6.76
C PRO A 28 8.72 -5.26 -7.95
N LEU A 29 7.40 -5.13 -7.89
CA LEU A 29 6.56 -4.40 -8.84
C LEU A 29 6.12 -3.06 -8.28
N ILE A 30 5.84 -3.01 -6.98
CA ILE A 30 5.51 -1.77 -6.26
C ILE A 30 6.16 -1.79 -4.88
N HIS A 31 6.76 -0.66 -4.50
CA HIS A 31 7.21 -0.40 -3.15
C HIS A 31 6.99 1.08 -2.88
N LYS A 32 5.95 1.42 -2.12
CA LYS A 32 5.58 2.81 -1.81
C LYS A 32 5.28 2.94 -0.33
N SER A 33 5.87 3.95 0.28
CA SER A 33 5.69 4.26 1.69
C SER A 33 5.19 5.69 1.87
N VAL A 34 4.32 5.89 2.85
CA VAL A 34 3.77 7.19 3.22
C VAL A 34 3.80 7.36 4.73
N THR A 35 4.18 8.54 5.19
CA THR A 35 4.15 8.85 6.62
C THR A 35 2.71 8.96 7.10
N ARG A 36 2.46 8.58 8.35
CA ARG A 36 1.15 8.70 9.00
C ARG A 36 0.58 10.11 8.86
N THR A 37 1.39 11.15 9.08
CA THR A 37 0.96 12.54 8.96
C THR A 37 0.48 12.88 7.55
N LYS A 38 1.20 12.41 6.52
CA LYS A 38 0.80 12.65 5.13
C LYS A 38 -0.47 11.86 4.79
N LEU A 39 -0.56 10.60 5.20
CA LEU A 39 -1.75 9.78 4.98
C LEU A 39 -2.98 10.40 5.63
N LEU A 40 -2.89 10.82 6.91
CA LEU A 40 -4.02 11.46 7.61
C LEU A 40 -4.48 12.75 6.92
N LYS A 41 -3.55 13.56 6.39
CA LYS A 41 -3.88 14.75 5.61
C LYS A 41 -4.66 14.41 4.33
N GLU A 42 -4.29 13.35 3.63
CA GLU A 42 -5.02 12.91 2.43
C GLU A 42 -6.38 12.30 2.79
N MET A 43 -6.46 11.49 3.86
CA MET A 43 -7.71 10.93 4.36
C MET A 43 -8.71 12.02 4.78
N ALA A 44 -8.23 13.13 5.34
CA ALA A 44 -9.07 14.27 5.70
C ALA A 44 -9.68 15.01 4.50
N LYS A 45 -9.14 14.83 3.29
CA LYS A 45 -9.71 15.40 2.04
C LYS A 45 -10.79 14.51 1.44
N LEU A 46 -10.87 13.23 1.84
CA LEU A 46 -11.89 12.33 1.31
C LEU A 46 -13.26 12.76 1.82
N PRO A 47 -14.31 12.68 0.99
CA PRO A 47 -15.67 12.98 1.44
C PRO A 47 -15.99 12.06 2.62
N VAL A 48 -16.67 12.61 3.63
CA VAL A 48 -17.10 11.84 4.80
C VAL A 48 -18.03 10.74 4.33
N ARG A 49 -17.49 9.52 4.18
CA ARG A 49 -18.31 8.32 4.06
C ARG A 49 -18.84 8.03 5.45
N ARG A 50 -20.14 8.23 5.63
CA ARG A 50 -20.87 7.59 6.74
C ARG A 50 -20.77 6.08 6.48
N VAL A 51 -20.12 5.37 7.39
CA VAL A 51 -20.07 3.91 7.41
C VAL A 51 -21.28 3.40 8.17
#